data_AF-A0AAW7YVU2-F1
#
_entry.id   AF-A0AAW7YVU2-F1
#
_cell.length_a   1.000
_cell.length_b   1.000
_cell.length_c   1.000
_cell.angle_alpha   90.00
_cell.angle_beta   90.00
_cell.angle_gamma   90.00
#
_symmetry.space_group_name_H-M   'P 1'
#
loop_
_entity.id
_entity.type
_entity.pdbx_description
1 polymer ?
#
loop_
_entity_poly.entity_id
_entity_poly.type
_entity_poly.pdbx_seq_one_letter_code
_entity_poly.pdbx_strand_id
1 'polypeptide(L)'
;FSQSYQAIADVFLGQLTRFSLTNSLIEIEFPEHSMNFDIASLDWVNNGQLHQGNGEILIGQDLQNGRISFRVDLVGDASNVD
;
A
#
# COMPACT_ATOMS: atom_id res chain seq x y z
N PHE A 1 12.33 -7.08 -11.65
CA PHE A 1 11.09 -7.39 -10.89
C PHE A 1 10.27 -8.44 -11.63
N SER A 2 9.46 -9.24 -10.93
CA SER A 2 8.66 -10.30 -11.54
C SER A 2 7.43 -9.73 -12.26
N GLN A 3 6.97 -10.40 -13.32
CA GLN A 3 5.79 -9.99 -14.10
C GLN A 3 4.51 -9.83 -13.23
N SER A 4 4.43 -10.57 -12.13
CA SER A 4 3.31 -10.52 -11.18
C SER A 4 3.21 -9.19 -10.42
N TYR A 5 4.35 -8.56 -10.10
CA TYR A 5 4.35 -7.25 -9.42
C TYR A 5 3.77 -6.17 -10.32
N GLN A 6 4.17 -6.16 -11.60
CA GLN A 6 3.64 -5.20 -12.58
C GLN A 6 2.13 -5.34 -12.74
N ALA A 7 1.60 -6.57 -12.83
CA ALA A 7 0.16 -6.79 -12.95
C ALA A 7 -0.62 -6.26 -11.73
N ILE A 8 -0.07 -6.42 -10.53
CA ILE A 8 -0.68 -5.89 -9.30
C ILE A 8 -0.62 -4.36 -9.31
N ALA A 9 0.53 -3.76 -9.63
CA ALA A 9 0.68 -2.32 -9.74
C ALA A 9 -0.30 -1.71 -10.78
N ASP A 10 -0.45 -2.35 -11.94
CA ASP A 10 -1.36 -1.91 -13.00
C ASP A 10 -2.83 -1.92 -12.53
N VAL A 11 -3.24 -2.91 -11.73
CA VAL A 11 -4.59 -2.92 -11.12
C VAL A 11 -4.73 -1.79 -10.11
N PHE A 12 -3.81 -1.69 -9.15
CA PHE A 12 -3.94 -0.75 -8.04
C PHE A 12 -3.74 0.71 -8.43
N LEU A 13 -2.89 1.02 -9.41
CA LEU A 13 -2.58 2.38 -9.84
C LEU A 13 -3.32 2.79 -11.12
N GLY A 14 -3.54 1.84 -12.03
CA GLY A 14 -4.13 2.11 -13.34
C GLY A 14 -5.63 1.89 -13.43
N GLN A 15 -6.20 0.92 -12.69
CA GLN A 15 -7.61 0.54 -12.84
C GLN A 15 -8.51 1.01 -11.70
N LEU A 16 -8.01 1.01 -10.47
CA LEU A 16 -8.78 1.47 -9.32
C LEU A 16 -8.64 2.98 -9.15
N THR A 17 -9.69 3.77 -9.38
CA THR A 17 -9.62 5.23 -9.13
C THR A 17 -9.46 5.57 -7.65
N ARG A 18 -10.11 4.79 -6.78
CA ARG A 18 -10.01 4.92 -5.32
C ARG A 18 -10.13 3.54 -4.68
N PHE A 19 -9.40 3.33 -3.60
CA PHE A 19 -9.58 2.16 -2.75
C PHE A 19 -9.23 2.50 -1.30
N SER A 20 -9.70 1.66 -0.38
CA SER A 20 -9.40 1.80 1.04
C SER A 20 -9.18 0.44 1.67
N LEU A 21 -8.28 0.37 2.65
CA LEU A 21 -8.09 -0.77 3.53
C LEU A 21 -8.34 -0.33 4.97
N THR A 22 -9.04 -1.15 5.75
CA THR A 22 -9.38 -0.87 7.15
C THR A 22 -9.24 -2.14 7.96
N ASN A 23 -8.59 -2.05 9.13
CA ASN A 23 -8.35 -3.20 10.01
C ASN A 23 -7.82 -4.43 9.24
N SER A 24 -6.73 -4.21 8.49
CA SER A 24 -6.21 -5.18 7.52
C SER A 24 -4.80 -5.61 7.91
N LEU A 25 -4.48 -6.88 7.66
CA LEU A 25 -3.12 -7.40 7.73
C LEU A 25 -2.61 -7.58 6.29
N ILE A 26 -1.46 -6.98 5.98
CA ILE A 26 -0.75 -7.21 4.72
C ILE A 26 0.43 -8.13 5.03
N GLU A 27 0.41 -9.33 4.45
CA GLU A 27 1.52 -10.28 4.51
C GLU A 27 2.18 -10.34 3.14
N ILE A 28 3.49 -10.11 3.10
CA ILE A 28 4.32 -10.21 1.91
C ILE A 28 5.32 -11.34 2.13
N GLU A 29 5.20 -12.39 1.33
CA GLU A 29 6.11 -13.53 1.35
C GLU A 29 7.17 -13.41 0.25
N PHE A 30 8.44 -13.53 0.64
CA PHE A 30 9.58 -13.68 -0.25
C PHE A 30 10.18 -15.09 -0.04
N PRO A 31 10.99 -15.61 -0.99
CA PRO A 31 11.58 -16.94 -0.84
C PRO A 31 12.41 -17.12 0.45
N GLU A 32 13.03 -16.05 0.95
CA GLU A 32 13.97 -16.08 2.07
C GLU A 32 13.40 -15.47 3.38
N HIS A 33 12.31 -14.71 3.32
CA HIS A 33 11.73 -14.01 4.47
C HIS A 33 10.28 -13.59 4.22
N SER A 34 9.56 -13.21 5.28
CA SER A 34 8.25 -12.57 5.19
C SER A 34 8.23 -11.22 5.89
N MET A 35 7.33 -10.34 5.45
CA MET A 35 7.04 -9.05 6.09
C MET A 35 5.55 -8.93 6.34
N ASN A 36 5.18 -8.53 7.54
CA ASN A 36 3.79 -8.33 7.95
C ASN A 36 3.57 -6.87 8.36
N PHE A 37 2.49 -6.26 7.88
CA PHE A 37 2.09 -4.89 8.20
C PHE A 37 0.64 -4.86 8.66
N ASP A 38 0.41 -4.42 9.90
CA ASP A 38 -0.93 -4.14 10.43
C ASP A 38 -1.36 -2.73 10.01
N ILE A 39 -2.34 -2.65 9.10
CA ILE A 39 -2.92 -1.40 8.60
C ILE A 39 -4.20 -1.13 9.39
N ALA A 40 -4.19 -0.07 10.20
CA ALA A 40 -5.42 0.42 10.82
C ALA A 40 -6.31 1.07 9.76
N SER A 41 -5.73 1.94 8.92
CA SER A 41 -6.43 2.57 7.80
C SER A 41 -5.47 2.91 6.66
N LEU A 42 -5.97 2.82 5.44
CA LEU A 42 -5.36 3.36 4.23
C LEU A 42 -6.48 3.85 3.33
N ASP A 43 -6.43 5.11 2.95
CA ASP A 43 -7.27 5.70 1.92
C ASP A 43 -6.39 6.13 0.75
N TRP A 44 -6.67 5.58 -0.44
CA TRP A 44 -5.87 5.80 -1.63
C TRP A 44 -6.70 6.37 -2.78
N VAL A 45 -6.12 7.32 -3.52
CA VAL A 45 -6.73 7.98 -4.66
C VAL A 45 -5.73 8.04 -5.81
N ASN A 46 -6.14 7.53 -6.97
CA ASN A 46 -5.43 7.67 -8.24
C ASN A 46 -6.12 8.73 -9.10
N ASN A 47 -5.37 9.72 -9.56
CA ASN A 47 -5.86 10.78 -10.43
C ASN A 47 -4.84 11.07 -11.55
N GLY A 48 -5.01 10.38 -12.68
CA GLY A 48 -4.04 10.43 -13.77
C GLY A 48 -2.70 9.92 -13.29
N GLN A 49 -1.67 10.78 -13.34
CA GLN A 49 -0.32 10.44 -12.90
C GLN A 49 -0.05 10.72 -11.41
N LEU A 50 -1.04 11.20 -10.66
CA LEU A 50 -0.89 11.50 -9.25
C LEU A 50 -1.59 10.42 -8.42
N HIS A 51 -0.84 9.75 -7.56
CA HIS A 51 -1.35 8.70 -6.68
C HIS A 51 -1.08 9.08 -5.23
N GLN A 52 -2.13 9.16 -4.41
CA GLN A 52 -2.04 9.69 -3.06
C GLN A 52 -2.65 8.72 -2.07
N GLY A 53 -1.89 8.40 -1.02
CA GLY A 53 -2.30 7.56 0.08
C GLY A 53 -2.17 8.30 1.40
N ASN A 54 -3.18 8.20 2.26
CA ASN A 54 -3.07 8.59 3.66
C ASN A 54 -3.48 7.40 4.51
N GLY A 55 -2.77 7.15 5.60
CA GLY A 55 -3.08 5.98 6.40
C GLY A 55 -2.40 5.96 7.74
N GLU A 56 -2.61 4.85 8.42
CA GLU A 56 -2.06 4.59 9.74
C GLU A 56 -1.69 3.10 9.88
N ILE A 57 -0.45 2.88 10.32
CA ILE A 57 0.11 1.55 10.62
C ILE A 57 0.17 1.39 12.13
N LEU A 58 -0.14 0.18 12.60
CA LEU A 58 0.05 -0.23 13.99
C LEU A 58 1.43 -0.88 14.13
N ILE A 59 2.26 -0.38 15.05
CA ILE A 59 3.53 -1.04 15.37
C ILE A 59 3.29 -2.04 16.49
N GLY A 60 3.45 -3.33 16.19
CA GLY A 60 3.24 -4.42 17.13
C GLY A 60 1.78 -4.86 17.18
N GLN A 61 1.57 -6.13 17.52
CA GLN A 61 0.26 -6.79 17.42
C GLN A 61 -0.79 -6.34 18.45
N ASP A 62 -0.44 -5.42 19.36
CA ASP A 62 -1.33 -4.91 20.41
C ASP A 62 -1.52 -3.40 20.27
N LEU A 63 -2.78 -2.94 20.38
CA LEU A 63 -3.23 -1.53 20.30
C LEU A 63 -2.55 -0.56 21.31
N GLN A 64 -1.74 -1.10 22.23
CA GLN A 64 -0.97 -0.35 23.22
C GLN A 64 0.37 0.17 22.66
N ASN A 65 0.84 -0.39 21.54
CA ASN A 65 2.07 0.01 20.89
C ASN A 65 1.78 0.95 19.71
N GLY A 66 2.70 1.88 19.46
CA GLY A 66 2.45 3.15 18.78
C GLY A 66 1.78 3.07 17.40
N ARG A 67 0.95 4.08 17.12
CA ARG A 67 0.35 4.33 15.80
C ARG A 67 1.27 5.25 15.01
N ILE A 68 1.57 4.89 13.75
CA ILE A 68 2.26 5.77 12.81
C ILE A 68 1.27 6.20 11.75
N SER A 69 0.96 7.50 11.71
CA SER A 69 0.27 8.10 10.59
C SER A 69 1.25 8.42 9.47
N PHE A 70 0.86 8.15 8.22
CA PHE A 70 1.68 8.43 7.05
C PHE A 70 0.85 9.04 5.93
N ARG A 71 1.56 9.76 5.06
CA ARG A 71 1.06 10.24 3.77
C ARG A 71 2.10 9.90 2.71
N VAL A 72 1.63 9.32 1.62
CA VAL A 72 2.42 8.98 0.44
C VAL A 72 1.84 9.74 -0.74
N ASP A 73 2.71 10.42 -1.48
CA ASP A 73 2.36 11.08 -2.74
C ASP A 73 3.34 10.54 -3.81
N LEU A 74 2.82 9.79 -4.78
CA LEU A 74 3.58 9.26 -5.91
C LEU A 74 3.16 9.99 -7.18
N VAL A 75 4.14 10.23 -8.06
CA VAL A 75 3.92 10.79 -9.39
C VAL A 75 4.46 9.80 -10.42
N GLY A 76 3.62 9.35 -11.35
CA GLY A 76 4.02 8.40 -12.38
C GLY A 76 2.84 7.72 -13.05
N ASP A 77 3.14 6.76 -13.90
CA ASP A 77 2.18 5.76 -14.36
C ASP A 77 2.52 4.44 -13.63
N ALA A 78 1.58 3.49 -13.58
CA ALA A 78 1.84 2.16 -13.02
C ALA A 78 3.08 1.48 -13.64
N SER A 79 3.40 1.85 -14.87
CA SER A 79 4.59 1.43 -15.62
C SER A 79 5.92 2.04 -15.15
N ASN A 80 5.90 3.09 -14.32
CA ASN A 80 7.07 3.89 -13.92
C ASN A 80 7.39 3.85 -12.41
N VAL A 81 6.78 2.94 -11.65
CA VAL A 81 7.15 2.74 -10.24
C VAL A 81 8.40 1.85 -10.17
N ASP A 82 9.58 2.49 -10.16
CA ASP A 82 10.91 1.86 -9.98
C ASP A 82 11.12 1.29 -8.57
#